data_AF-A0ABD3BTB9-F1
#
_entry.id   AF-A0ABD3BTB9-F1
#
_cell.length_a   1.000
_cell.length_b   1.000
_cell.length_c   1.000
_cell.angle_alpha   90.00
_cell.angle_beta   90.00
_cell.angle_gamma   90.00
#
_symmetry.space_group_name_H-M   'P 1'
#
loop_
_entity.id
_entity.type
_entity.pdbx_description
1 polymer ?
#
loop_
_entity_poly.entity_id
_entity_poly.type
_entity_poly.pdbx_seq_one_letter_code
_entity_poly.pdbx_strand_id
1 'polypeptide(L)'
;MDNGPVSIYRQESDVREARKIKAAHEDIELLKEKLYEEKRRRERLELDLLKLSDLQLNMKKMEDELSTWKSVVKEIPDVSSADDIPMKLEALQKEVIESMMKGSEAQSRMKEIQVALDSAMLNKQNAETEATMMKEKAESYKADIKRLESLLGMITEERDRLGNVVKELKDRKNLESGTELVSGTIFQELEVSLAKKENYIKELETSLLGKNETNSRQQNEIQLLNERLTNEARRIKMLEREGDRLRSEISLLESKLGHGDFSSANTKVLRMVNTLAVDNEAKQTIEALQDELQKTKEKLQAVEEIKKQSSDAGTHVDSYIAGKIKQLKEQIATLEKREERYKTVFAERISVFRRACCELFGYKIVMDDHQRPDGIPVTRFTLHSIYAMNDDEKLQFEYESGNTNIVANEYASQPEISRQVDIFIKKMNSIPAFTANLTVESFNKRTLS
;
A
#
# COMPACT_ATOMS: atom_id res chain seq x y z
N MET A 1 49.36 -115.06 58.99
CA MET A 1 49.35 -113.59 59.10
C MET A 1 48.00 -113.13 58.61
N ASP A 2 47.24 -112.61 59.57
CA ASP A 2 45.80 -112.37 59.54
C ASP A 2 45.58 -110.88 59.22
N ASN A 3 44.82 -110.56 58.16
CA ASN A 3 44.27 -109.21 57.85
C ASN A 3 43.37 -109.21 56.58
N GLY A 4 42.62 -110.30 56.32
CA GLY A 4 41.76 -110.44 55.13
C GLY A 4 40.35 -109.81 55.20
N PRO A 5 39.62 -109.85 56.34
CA PRO A 5 38.21 -109.42 56.35
C PRO A 5 37.98 -107.93 56.69
N VAL A 6 38.93 -107.22 57.28
CA VAL A 6 38.75 -105.80 57.70
C VAL A 6 38.89 -104.82 56.52
N SER A 7 39.62 -105.20 55.46
CA SER A 7 39.88 -104.35 54.29
C SER A 7 38.68 -104.25 53.33
N ILE A 8 37.92 -105.35 53.17
CA ILE A 8 36.78 -105.42 52.23
C ILE A 8 35.55 -104.68 52.78
N TYR A 9 35.24 -104.83 54.08
CA TYR A 9 34.14 -104.10 54.73
C TYR A 9 34.35 -102.58 54.72
N ARG A 10 35.59 -102.12 54.86
CA ARG A 10 35.92 -100.69 54.75
C ARG A 10 35.71 -100.20 53.31
N GLN A 11 36.17 -100.94 52.30
CA GLN A 11 35.94 -100.59 50.89
C GLN A 11 34.45 -100.56 50.50
N GLU A 12 33.62 -101.49 51.00
CA GLU A 12 32.18 -101.48 50.75
C GLU A 12 31.46 -100.30 51.43
N SER A 13 31.90 -99.92 52.64
CA SER A 13 31.41 -98.72 53.33
C SER A 13 31.76 -97.46 52.55
N ASP A 14 33.01 -97.35 52.08
CA ASP A 14 33.51 -96.21 51.30
C ASP A 14 32.77 -96.07 49.96
N VAL A 15 32.48 -97.19 49.27
CA VAL A 15 31.67 -97.18 48.03
C VAL A 15 30.23 -96.76 48.30
N ARG A 16 29.63 -97.18 49.42
CA ARG A 16 28.28 -96.76 49.81
C ARG A 16 28.24 -95.27 50.13
N GLU A 17 29.26 -94.76 50.80
CA GLU A 17 29.42 -93.33 51.09
C GLU A 17 29.65 -92.52 49.81
N ALA A 18 30.51 -92.99 48.89
CA ALA A 18 30.72 -92.37 47.59
C ALA A 18 29.44 -92.33 46.74
N ARG A 19 28.60 -93.38 46.77
CA ARG A 19 27.29 -93.38 46.11
C ARG A 19 26.33 -92.37 46.73
N LYS A 20 26.30 -92.24 48.06
CA LYS A 20 25.50 -91.23 48.75
C LYS A 20 25.96 -89.82 48.41
N ILE A 21 27.27 -89.58 48.39
CA ILE A 21 27.86 -88.29 48.00
C ILE A 21 27.53 -87.97 46.55
N LYS A 22 27.61 -88.95 45.65
CA LYS A 22 27.26 -88.78 44.24
C LYS A 22 25.79 -88.43 44.06
N ALA A 23 24.88 -89.16 44.70
CA ALA A 23 23.44 -88.86 44.66
C ALA A 23 23.13 -87.47 45.24
N ALA A 24 23.74 -87.10 46.37
CA ALA A 24 23.60 -85.77 46.95
C ALA A 24 24.17 -84.68 46.03
N HIS A 25 25.26 -84.95 45.31
CA HIS A 25 25.83 -84.01 44.34
C HIS A 25 24.90 -83.82 43.13
N GLU A 26 24.32 -84.89 42.60
CA GLU A 26 23.32 -84.84 41.52
C GLU A 26 22.07 -84.05 41.94
N ASP A 27 21.57 -84.27 43.16
CA ASP A 27 20.46 -83.50 43.73
C ASP A 27 20.81 -82.01 43.91
N ILE A 28 22.05 -81.71 44.35
CA ILE A 28 22.54 -80.33 44.48
C ILE A 28 22.62 -79.63 43.12
N GLU A 29 23.11 -80.31 42.07
CA GLU A 29 23.17 -79.73 40.72
C GLU A 29 21.77 -79.48 40.15
N LEU A 30 20.82 -80.40 40.35
CA LEU A 30 19.41 -80.18 39.97
C LEU A 30 18.79 -78.99 40.71
N LEU A 31 19.08 -78.85 42.00
CA LEU A 31 18.60 -77.70 42.80
C LEU A 31 19.22 -76.38 42.33
N LYS A 32 20.50 -76.38 41.93
CA LYS A 32 21.14 -75.20 41.33
C LYS A 32 20.48 -74.82 40.01
N GLU A 33 20.22 -75.78 39.14
CA GLU A 33 19.55 -75.54 37.85
C GLU A 33 18.16 -74.93 38.05
N LYS A 34 17.32 -75.52 38.91
CA LYS A 34 16.01 -74.96 39.28
C LYS A 34 16.12 -73.56 39.89
N LEU A 35 17.13 -73.32 40.73
CA LEU A 35 17.38 -71.99 41.29
C LEU A 35 17.74 -70.97 40.22
N TYR A 36 18.54 -71.34 39.21
CA TYR A 36 18.87 -70.46 38.09
C TYR A 36 17.66 -70.18 37.20
N GLU A 37 16.83 -71.19 36.92
CA GLU A 37 15.59 -71.01 36.15
C GLU A 37 14.61 -70.06 36.84
N GLU A 38 14.39 -70.24 38.15
CA GLU A 38 13.53 -69.35 38.93
C GLU A 38 14.10 -67.93 39.05
N LYS A 39 15.44 -67.77 39.16
CA LYS A 39 16.07 -66.45 39.09
C LYS A 39 15.82 -65.75 37.75
N ARG A 40 16.01 -66.45 36.62
CA ARG A 40 15.71 -65.90 35.28
C ARG A 40 14.23 -65.58 35.11
N ARG A 41 13.33 -66.38 35.71
CA ARG A 41 11.89 -66.10 35.69
C ARG A 41 11.58 -64.84 36.49
N ARG A 42 12.15 -64.68 37.69
CA ARG A 42 12.00 -63.49 38.53
C ARG A 42 12.53 -62.24 37.83
N GLU A 43 13.72 -62.29 37.23
CA GLU A 43 14.31 -61.16 36.49
C GLU A 43 13.40 -60.71 35.33
N ARG A 44 12.80 -61.66 34.59
CA ARG A 44 11.82 -61.33 33.55
C ARG A 44 10.57 -60.65 34.12
N LEU A 45 10.04 -61.17 35.23
CA LEU A 45 8.87 -60.58 35.89
C LEU A 45 9.17 -59.19 36.48
N GLU A 46 10.37 -58.97 37.03
CA GLU A 46 10.83 -57.67 37.53
C GLU A 46 10.95 -56.65 36.38
N LEU A 47 11.47 -57.06 35.22
CA LEU A 47 11.49 -56.22 34.02
C LEU A 47 10.08 -55.88 33.50
N ASP A 48 9.16 -56.84 33.51
CA ASP A 48 7.78 -56.61 33.08
C ASP A 48 7.01 -55.74 34.08
N LEU A 49 7.32 -55.83 35.38
CA LEU A 49 6.79 -54.93 36.41
C LEU A 49 7.23 -53.48 36.17
N LEU A 50 8.50 -53.26 35.82
CA LEU A 50 9.00 -51.92 35.47
C LEU A 50 8.27 -51.35 34.25
N LYS A 51 8.10 -52.14 33.18
CA LYS A 51 7.34 -51.72 31.99
C LYS A 51 5.89 -51.38 32.33
N LEU A 52 5.26 -52.17 33.22
CA LEU A 52 3.90 -51.91 33.65
C LEU A 52 3.79 -50.56 34.39
N SER A 53 4.76 -50.25 35.26
CA SER A 53 4.85 -48.96 35.94
C SER A 53 4.98 -47.80 34.95
N ASP A 54 5.84 -47.94 33.93
CA ASP A 54 6.01 -46.92 32.90
C ASP A 54 4.72 -46.69 32.09
N LEU A 55 4.02 -47.78 31.74
CA LEU A 55 2.73 -47.70 31.05
C LEU A 55 1.65 -47.03 31.92
N GLN A 56 1.63 -47.29 33.22
CA GLN A 56 0.70 -46.63 34.15
C GLN A 56 0.96 -45.12 34.25
N LEU A 57 2.23 -44.71 34.29
CA LEU A 57 2.59 -43.30 34.30
C LEU A 57 2.14 -42.61 33.01
N ASN A 58 2.36 -43.25 31.86
CA ASN A 58 1.93 -42.73 30.57
C ASN A 58 0.40 -42.65 30.46
N MET A 59 -0.33 -43.65 30.97
CA MET A 59 -1.79 -43.62 31.02
C MET A 59 -2.31 -42.44 31.84
N LYS A 60 -1.75 -42.22 33.03
CA LYS A 60 -2.13 -41.08 33.87
C LYS A 60 -1.86 -39.74 33.19
N LYS A 61 -0.71 -39.60 32.51
CA LYS A 61 -0.37 -38.40 31.73
C LYS A 61 -1.41 -38.13 30.64
N MET A 62 -1.83 -39.18 29.90
CA MET A 62 -2.86 -39.05 28.85
C MET A 62 -4.24 -38.70 29.43
N GLU A 63 -4.59 -39.22 30.62
CA GLU A 63 -5.83 -38.86 31.31
C GLU A 63 -5.83 -37.40 31.77
N ASP A 64 -4.71 -36.93 32.32
CA ASP A 64 -4.52 -35.54 32.72
C ASP A 64 -4.65 -34.60 31.50
N GLU A 65 -3.98 -34.90 30.38
CA GLU A 65 -4.11 -34.16 29.12
C GLU A 65 -5.55 -34.18 28.58
N LEU A 66 -6.24 -35.31 28.64
CA LEU A 66 -7.62 -35.40 28.18
C LEU A 66 -8.56 -34.56 29.07
N SER A 67 -8.27 -34.46 30.37
CA SER A 67 -9.02 -33.62 31.30
C SER A 67 -8.84 -32.13 31.03
N THR A 68 -7.62 -31.69 30.69
CA THR A 68 -7.34 -30.29 30.34
C THR A 68 -8.04 -29.90 29.04
N TRP A 69 -7.97 -30.74 28.01
CA TRP A 69 -8.70 -30.51 26.76
C TRP A 69 -10.22 -30.43 26.96
N LYS A 70 -10.79 -31.29 27.81
CA LYS A 70 -12.23 -31.21 28.16
C LYS A 70 -12.59 -29.91 28.88
N SER A 71 -11.68 -29.34 29.69
CA SER A 71 -11.91 -28.05 30.33
C SER A 71 -11.91 -26.92 29.30
N VAL A 72 -10.94 -26.90 28.39
CA VAL A 72 -10.83 -25.88 27.34
C VAL A 72 -12.08 -25.89 26.43
N VAL A 73 -12.57 -27.07 26.05
CA VAL A 73 -13.79 -27.19 25.23
C VAL A 73 -15.01 -26.57 25.92
N LYS A 74 -15.13 -26.71 27.25
CA LYS A 74 -16.25 -26.14 28.02
C LYS A 74 -16.21 -24.61 28.10
N GLU A 75 -15.05 -24.00 27.95
CA GLU A 75 -14.91 -22.54 27.97
C GLU A 75 -15.38 -21.90 26.66
N ILE A 76 -15.46 -22.68 25.57
CA ILE A 76 -15.87 -22.18 24.26
C ILE A 76 -17.41 -22.26 24.14
N PRO A 77 -18.11 -21.12 23.95
CA PRO A 77 -19.56 -21.11 23.76
C PRO A 77 -19.97 -21.87 22.48
N ASP A 78 -21.06 -22.62 22.57
CA ASP A 78 -21.65 -23.44 21.49
C ASP A 78 -20.81 -24.62 21.00
N VAL A 79 -19.75 -25.02 21.72
CA VAL A 79 -18.91 -26.18 21.37
C VAL A 79 -19.13 -27.29 22.39
N SER A 80 -19.65 -28.44 21.95
CA SER A 80 -19.90 -29.60 22.83
C SER A 80 -18.81 -30.67 22.71
N SER A 81 -18.09 -30.68 21.58
CA SER A 81 -17.03 -31.64 21.26
C SER A 81 -15.87 -30.95 20.55
N ALA A 82 -14.70 -31.62 20.52
CA ALA A 82 -13.53 -31.12 19.79
C ALA A 82 -13.79 -30.97 18.28
N ASP A 83 -14.71 -31.78 17.73
CA ASP A 83 -15.09 -31.74 16.31
C ASP A 83 -15.92 -30.50 15.95
N ASP A 84 -16.53 -29.83 16.93
CA ASP A 84 -17.31 -28.60 16.71
C ASP A 84 -16.41 -27.36 16.60
N ILE A 85 -15.16 -27.43 17.11
CA ILE A 85 -14.21 -26.30 17.12
C ILE A 85 -13.91 -25.81 15.70
N PRO A 86 -13.56 -26.66 14.71
CA PRO A 86 -13.33 -26.22 13.34
C PRO A 86 -14.57 -25.56 12.71
N MET A 87 -15.78 -26.07 13.00
CA MET A 87 -17.02 -25.50 12.46
C MET A 87 -17.30 -24.11 13.04
N LYS A 88 -17.12 -23.92 14.36
CA LYS A 88 -17.25 -22.61 15.01
C LYS A 88 -16.18 -21.64 14.51
N LEU A 89 -14.95 -22.10 14.32
CA LEU A 89 -13.87 -21.30 13.77
C LEU A 89 -14.19 -20.85 12.34
N GLU A 90 -14.70 -21.73 11.48
CA GLU A 90 -15.10 -21.39 10.12
C GLU A 90 -16.27 -20.38 10.12
N ALA A 91 -17.26 -20.56 11.01
CA ALA A 91 -18.36 -19.62 11.15
C ALA A 91 -17.89 -18.23 11.60
N LEU A 92 -17.02 -18.16 12.61
CA LEU A 92 -16.41 -16.91 13.08
C LEU A 92 -15.55 -16.26 11.99
N GLN A 93 -14.78 -17.04 11.23
CA GLN A 93 -14.01 -16.51 10.10
C GLN A 93 -14.93 -15.90 9.03
N LYS A 94 -16.05 -16.55 8.70
CA LYS A 94 -17.06 -15.99 7.78
C LYS A 94 -17.67 -14.71 8.31
N GLU A 95 -18.01 -14.66 9.59
CA GLU A 95 -18.57 -13.46 10.25
C GLU A 95 -17.56 -12.29 10.26
N VAL A 96 -16.28 -12.57 10.53
CA VAL A 96 -15.20 -11.56 10.47
C VAL A 96 -15.04 -11.03 9.05
N ILE A 97 -15.06 -11.90 8.03
CA ILE A 97 -14.99 -11.47 6.63
C ILE A 97 -16.20 -10.61 6.25
N GLU A 98 -17.41 -11.05 6.60
CA GLU A 98 -18.64 -10.33 6.29
C GLU A 98 -18.71 -8.97 6.99
N SER A 99 -18.33 -8.90 8.26
CA SER A 99 -18.27 -7.63 9.01
C SER A 99 -17.20 -6.69 8.45
N MET A 100 -16.04 -7.21 8.03
CA MET A 100 -15.00 -6.43 7.37
C MET A 100 -15.48 -5.89 6.02
N MET A 101 -16.19 -6.69 5.22
CA MET A 101 -16.78 -6.26 3.96
C MET A 101 -17.80 -5.14 4.18
N LYS A 102 -18.75 -5.31 5.12
CA LYS A 102 -19.73 -4.28 5.47
C LYS A 102 -19.06 -2.99 5.98
N GLY A 103 -18.00 -3.12 6.79
CA GLY A 103 -17.20 -1.99 7.26
C GLY A 103 -16.53 -1.23 6.12
N SER A 104 -15.95 -1.94 5.16
CA SER A 104 -15.33 -1.33 3.97
C SER A 104 -16.33 -0.61 3.07
N GLU A 105 -17.53 -1.19 2.89
CA GLU A 105 -18.60 -0.58 2.10
C GLU A 105 -19.12 0.70 2.77
N ALA A 106 -19.36 0.66 4.08
CA ALA A 106 -19.75 1.84 4.85
C ALA A 106 -18.67 2.93 4.78
N GLN A 107 -17.39 2.57 4.85
CA GLN A 107 -16.28 3.51 4.70
C GLN A 107 -16.23 4.14 3.30
N SER A 108 -16.51 3.37 2.24
CA SER A 108 -16.59 3.91 0.87
C SER A 108 -17.73 4.92 0.75
N ARG A 109 -18.93 4.55 1.21
CA ARG A 109 -20.10 5.44 1.20
C ARG A 109 -19.85 6.72 2.00
N MET A 110 -19.17 6.63 3.14
CA MET A 110 -18.79 7.80 3.94
C MET A 110 -17.85 8.73 3.17
N LYS A 111 -16.85 8.19 2.46
CA LYS A 111 -15.94 8.98 1.62
C LYS A 111 -16.66 9.65 0.45
N GLU A 112 -17.57 8.94 -0.21
CA GLU A 112 -18.39 9.48 -1.30
C GLU A 112 -19.25 10.66 -0.81
N ILE A 113 -19.92 10.50 0.34
CA ILE A 113 -20.72 11.57 0.95
C ILE A 113 -19.84 12.76 1.34
N GLN A 114 -18.64 12.52 1.89
CA GLN A 114 -17.70 13.60 2.23
C GLN A 114 -17.27 14.39 1.00
N VAL A 115 -16.91 13.71 -0.09
CA VAL A 115 -16.54 14.37 -1.36
C VAL A 115 -17.72 15.17 -1.93
N ALA A 116 -18.94 14.63 -1.89
CA ALA A 116 -20.13 15.34 -2.34
C ALA A 116 -20.42 16.58 -1.47
N LEU A 117 -20.21 16.49 -0.15
CA LEU A 117 -20.36 17.60 0.78
C LEU A 117 -19.33 18.70 0.50
N ASP A 118 -18.06 18.33 0.32
CA ASP A 118 -16.98 19.28 0.02
C ASP A 118 -17.23 20.01 -1.31
N SER A 119 -17.69 19.28 -2.34
CA SER A 119 -18.09 19.86 -3.62
C SER A 119 -19.29 20.82 -3.48
N ALA A 120 -20.31 20.44 -2.70
CA ALA A 120 -21.46 21.29 -2.45
C ALA A 120 -21.09 22.56 -1.67
N MET A 121 -20.18 22.46 -0.69
CA MET A 121 -19.68 23.62 0.05
C MET A 121 -18.91 24.58 -0.85
N LEU A 122 -18.05 24.06 -1.73
CA LEU A 122 -17.31 24.88 -2.70
C LEU A 122 -18.27 25.59 -3.68
N ASN A 123 -19.25 24.86 -4.21
CA ASN A 123 -20.26 25.44 -5.12
C ASN A 123 -21.08 26.54 -4.43
N LYS A 124 -21.44 26.35 -3.16
CA LYS A 124 -22.11 27.37 -2.35
C LYS A 124 -21.24 28.62 -2.21
N GLN A 125 -19.97 28.48 -1.86
CA GLN A 125 -19.05 29.61 -1.73
C GLN A 125 -18.89 30.37 -3.05
N ASN A 126 -18.75 29.66 -4.17
CA ASN A 126 -18.69 30.27 -5.49
C ASN A 126 -19.98 31.05 -5.81
N ALA A 127 -21.15 30.46 -5.59
CA ALA A 127 -22.43 31.15 -5.79
C ALA A 127 -22.60 32.38 -4.89
N GLU A 128 -22.14 32.32 -3.64
CA GLU A 128 -22.15 33.46 -2.71
C GLU A 128 -21.26 34.61 -3.20
N THR A 129 -20.04 34.30 -3.65
CA THR A 129 -19.11 35.30 -4.20
C THR A 129 -19.60 35.93 -5.51
N GLU A 130 -20.22 35.15 -6.38
CA GLU A 130 -20.87 35.67 -7.59
C GLU A 130 -22.06 36.58 -7.23
N ALA A 131 -22.88 36.18 -6.25
CA ALA A 131 -24.01 36.97 -5.80
C ALA A 131 -23.58 38.31 -5.19
N THR A 132 -22.51 38.34 -4.39
CA THR A 132 -21.95 39.60 -3.87
C THR A 132 -21.45 40.51 -4.99
N MET A 133 -20.74 39.94 -5.98
CA MET A 133 -20.23 40.72 -7.11
C MET A 133 -21.35 41.28 -7.99
N MET A 134 -22.42 40.51 -8.24
CA MET A 134 -23.58 40.98 -8.98
C MET A 134 -24.33 42.08 -8.22
N LYS A 135 -24.42 41.98 -6.89
CA LYS A 135 -25.02 43.01 -6.05
C LYS A 135 -24.23 44.32 -6.10
N GLU A 136 -22.90 44.27 -6.01
CA GLU A 136 -22.03 45.44 -6.13
C GLU A 136 -22.17 46.11 -7.50
N LYS A 137 -22.21 45.33 -8.60
CA LYS A 137 -22.46 45.86 -9.95
C LYS A 137 -23.82 46.54 -10.06
N ALA A 138 -24.87 45.93 -9.51
CA ALA A 138 -26.21 46.51 -9.52
C ALA A 138 -26.27 47.83 -8.73
N GLU A 139 -25.58 47.91 -7.59
CA GLU A 139 -25.45 49.15 -6.81
C GLU A 139 -24.68 50.24 -7.57
N SER A 140 -23.60 49.88 -8.27
CA SER A 140 -22.84 50.80 -9.14
C SER A 140 -23.71 51.33 -10.29
N TYR A 141 -24.42 50.47 -11.03
CA TYR A 141 -25.29 50.91 -12.12
C TYR A 141 -26.44 51.79 -11.61
N LYS A 142 -26.98 51.49 -10.43
CA LYS A 142 -27.99 52.34 -9.79
C LYS A 142 -27.46 53.74 -9.47
N ALA A 143 -26.21 53.85 -9.02
CA ALA A 143 -25.57 55.14 -8.79
C ALA A 143 -25.34 55.91 -10.10
N ASP A 144 -24.91 55.23 -11.17
CA ASP A 144 -24.72 55.83 -12.49
C ASP A 144 -26.04 56.31 -13.11
N ILE A 145 -27.12 55.53 -13.01
CA ILE A 145 -28.45 55.94 -13.48
C ILE A 145 -28.87 57.24 -12.78
N LYS A 146 -28.75 57.33 -11.45
CA LYS A 146 -29.08 58.56 -10.71
C LYS A 146 -28.26 59.75 -11.17
N ARG A 147 -26.97 59.55 -11.46
CA ARG A 147 -26.08 60.61 -11.98
C ARG A 147 -26.52 61.07 -13.37
N LEU A 148 -26.86 60.14 -14.26
CA LEU A 148 -27.34 60.43 -15.61
C LEU A 148 -28.70 61.13 -15.58
N GLU A 149 -29.62 60.71 -14.73
CA GLU A 149 -30.92 61.38 -14.52
C GLU A 149 -30.73 62.83 -14.06
N SER A 150 -29.82 63.08 -13.12
CA SER A 150 -29.49 64.45 -12.67
C SER A 150 -28.89 65.31 -13.80
N LEU A 151 -27.98 64.74 -14.59
CA LEU A 151 -27.37 65.45 -15.72
C LEU A 151 -28.41 65.78 -16.79
N LEU A 152 -29.30 64.83 -17.09
CA LEU A 152 -30.39 65.02 -18.05
C LEU A 152 -31.33 66.11 -17.57
N GLY A 153 -31.67 66.17 -16.28
CA GLY A 153 -32.42 67.27 -15.67
C GLY A 153 -31.80 68.64 -15.95
N MET A 154 -30.50 68.80 -15.67
CA MET A 154 -29.79 70.06 -15.94
C MET A 154 -29.77 70.45 -17.43
N ILE A 155 -29.55 69.48 -18.32
CA ILE A 155 -29.57 69.74 -19.77
C ILE A 155 -30.98 70.13 -20.24
N THR A 156 -32.01 69.52 -19.65
CA THR A 156 -33.42 69.82 -19.95
C THR A 156 -33.75 71.26 -19.54
N GLU A 157 -33.32 71.67 -18.34
CA GLU A 157 -33.46 73.06 -17.88
C GLU A 157 -32.72 74.05 -18.78
N GLU A 158 -31.48 73.77 -19.16
CA GLU A 158 -30.70 74.64 -20.07
C GLU A 158 -31.32 74.73 -21.46
N ARG A 159 -31.80 73.61 -22.01
CA ARG A 159 -32.55 73.59 -23.28
C ARG A 159 -33.78 74.48 -23.19
N ASP A 160 -34.55 74.39 -22.11
CA ASP A 160 -35.77 75.16 -21.93
C ASP A 160 -35.47 76.66 -21.77
N ARG A 161 -34.40 77.02 -21.05
CA ARG A 161 -33.89 78.40 -20.98
C ARG A 161 -33.48 78.92 -22.36
N LEU A 162 -32.64 78.19 -23.09
CA LEU A 162 -32.22 78.57 -24.45
C LEU A 162 -33.42 78.68 -25.41
N GLY A 163 -34.40 77.78 -25.28
CA GLY A 163 -35.65 77.83 -26.03
C GLY A 163 -36.44 79.12 -25.76
N ASN A 164 -36.51 79.56 -24.50
CA ASN A 164 -37.12 80.83 -24.13
C ASN A 164 -36.34 82.03 -24.71
N VAL A 165 -35.01 82.04 -24.61
CA VAL A 165 -34.15 83.09 -25.20
C VAL A 165 -34.34 83.18 -26.72
N VAL A 166 -34.38 82.04 -27.42
CA VAL A 166 -34.63 82.00 -28.87
C VAL A 166 -36.02 82.55 -29.22
N LYS A 167 -37.03 82.24 -28.39
CA LYS A 167 -38.39 82.77 -28.57
C LYS A 167 -38.41 84.29 -28.42
N GLU A 168 -37.78 84.82 -27.38
CA GLU A 168 -37.64 86.27 -27.18
C GLU A 168 -36.88 86.96 -28.32
N LEU A 169 -35.79 86.36 -28.83
CA LEU A 169 -35.05 86.91 -29.97
C LEU A 169 -35.88 86.88 -31.27
N LYS A 170 -36.72 85.86 -31.46
CA LYS A 170 -37.63 85.77 -32.60
C LYS A 170 -38.75 86.80 -32.51
N ASP A 171 -39.27 87.05 -31.32
CA ASP A 171 -40.27 88.09 -31.05
C ASP A 171 -39.68 89.51 -31.25
N ARG A 172 -38.40 89.73 -30.90
CA ARG A 172 -37.66 90.98 -31.23
C ARG A 172 -37.44 91.22 -32.71
N LYS A 173 -37.18 90.17 -33.49
CA LYS A 173 -37.05 90.30 -34.96
C LYS A 173 -38.34 90.82 -35.60
N ASN A 174 -39.48 90.67 -34.91
CA ASN A 174 -40.76 91.19 -35.34
C ASN A 174 -41.08 92.61 -34.77
N LEU A 175 -40.24 93.16 -33.88
CA LEU A 175 -40.45 94.45 -33.23
C LEU A 175 -39.14 95.26 -33.18
N GLU A 176 -38.86 96.03 -34.23
CA GLU A 176 -37.76 97.01 -34.25
C GLU A 176 -38.09 98.20 -33.33
N SER A 177 -37.49 98.24 -32.14
CA SER A 177 -37.06 99.45 -31.40
C SER A 177 -36.87 99.13 -29.90
N GLY A 178 -35.65 99.33 -29.38
CA GLY A 178 -35.36 99.34 -27.93
C GLY A 178 -34.20 98.44 -27.51
N THR A 179 -32.97 98.81 -27.87
CA THR A 179 -31.80 97.91 -27.88
C THR A 179 -30.94 97.92 -26.61
N GLU A 180 -31.16 98.79 -25.63
CA GLU A 180 -30.21 98.97 -24.51
C GLU A 180 -30.56 98.22 -23.21
N LEU A 181 -31.82 98.20 -22.76
CA LEU A 181 -32.15 97.64 -21.44
C LEU A 181 -32.01 96.12 -21.35
N VAL A 182 -32.07 95.41 -22.47
CA VAL A 182 -32.16 93.93 -22.48
C VAL A 182 -30.86 93.23 -22.85
N SER A 183 -29.89 93.96 -23.39
CA SER A 183 -28.51 93.45 -23.54
C SER A 183 -27.91 93.14 -22.15
N GLY A 184 -28.29 93.91 -21.13
CA GLY A 184 -27.91 93.66 -19.74
C GLY A 184 -28.47 92.36 -19.16
N THR A 185 -29.69 91.96 -19.52
CA THR A 185 -30.33 90.73 -18.99
C THR A 185 -29.64 89.46 -19.53
N ILE A 186 -29.28 89.47 -20.81
CA ILE A 186 -28.55 88.36 -21.45
C ILE A 186 -27.13 88.25 -20.88
N PHE A 187 -26.47 89.40 -20.65
CA PHE A 187 -25.16 89.44 -20.03
C PHE A 187 -25.18 88.86 -18.61
N GLN A 188 -26.21 89.20 -17.82
CA GLN A 188 -26.39 88.71 -16.46
C GLN A 188 -26.69 87.20 -16.41
N GLU A 189 -27.44 86.66 -17.38
CA GLU A 189 -27.64 85.21 -17.51
C GLU A 189 -26.34 84.46 -17.89
N LEU A 190 -25.53 85.05 -18.78
CA LEU A 190 -24.23 84.48 -19.15
C LEU A 190 -23.24 84.48 -17.98
N GLU A 191 -23.22 85.54 -17.16
CA GLU A 191 -22.45 85.59 -15.92
C GLU A 191 -22.89 84.50 -14.92
N VAL A 192 -24.20 84.29 -14.76
CA VAL A 192 -24.72 83.21 -13.90
C VAL A 192 -24.35 81.82 -14.45
N SER A 193 -24.38 81.63 -15.77
CA SER A 193 -23.97 80.37 -16.42
C SER A 193 -22.47 80.10 -16.25
N LEU A 194 -21.64 81.15 -16.40
CA LEU A 194 -20.20 81.08 -16.19
C LEU A 194 -19.87 80.69 -14.75
N ALA A 195 -20.51 81.35 -13.77
CA ALA A 195 -20.33 81.05 -12.35
C ALA A 195 -20.73 79.60 -12.00
N LYS A 196 -21.79 79.07 -12.62
CA LYS A 196 -22.18 77.66 -12.47
C LYS A 196 -21.12 76.71 -13.02
N LYS A 197 -20.53 77.01 -14.19
CA LYS A 197 -19.46 76.19 -14.77
C LYS A 197 -18.18 76.24 -13.94
N GLU A 198 -17.81 77.40 -13.41
CA GLU A 198 -16.65 77.53 -12.51
C GLU A 198 -16.82 76.72 -11.23
N ASN A 199 -18.02 76.71 -10.65
CA ASN A 199 -18.30 75.86 -9.48
C ASN A 199 -18.23 74.36 -9.82
N TYR A 200 -18.76 73.96 -10.98
CA TYR A 200 -18.67 72.56 -11.44
C TYR A 200 -17.22 72.12 -11.71
N ILE A 201 -16.37 73.02 -12.26
CA ILE A 201 -14.94 72.76 -12.43
C ILE A 201 -14.28 72.53 -11.06
N LYS A 202 -14.56 73.37 -10.06
CA LYS A 202 -14.04 73.21 -8.70
C LYS A 202 -14.47 71.87 -8.09
N GLU A 203 -15.72 71.46 -8.26
CA GLU A 203 -16.20 70.16 -7.78
C GLU A 203 -15.46 68.98 -8.44
N LEU A 204 -15.24 69.05 -9.76
CA LEU A 204 -14.47 68.05 -10.49
C LEU A 204 -13.01 68.00 -10.03
N GLU A 205 -12.36 69.14 -9.83
CA GLU A 205 -10.99 69.23 -9.29
C GLU A 205 -10.90 68.61 -7.89
N THR A 206 -11.89 68.88 -7.03
CA THR A 206 -11.95 68.31 -5.67
C THR A 206 -12.15 66.80 -5.71
N SER A 207 -13.01 66.30 -6.60
CA SER A 207 -13.23 64.86 -6.80
C SER A 207 -11.99 64.15 -7.36
N LEU A 208 -11.27 64.80 -8.29
CA LEU A 208 -10.02 64.29 -8.85
C LEU A 208 -8.94 64.17 -7.78
N LEU A 209 -8.79 65.19 -6.92
CA LEU A 209 -7.86 65.16 -5.79
C LEU A 209 -8.18 64.00 -4.84
N GLY A 210 -9.45 63.84 -4.46
CA GLY A 210 -9.89 62.72 -3.61
C GLY A 210 -9.58 61.35 -4.23
N LYS A 211 -9.83 61.17 -5.53
CA LYS A 211 -9.46 59.93 -6.25
C LYS A 211 -7.95 59.71 -6.23
N ASN A 212 -7.15 60.76 -6.44
CA ASN A 212 -5.70 60.65 -6.46
C ASN A 212 -5.14 60.23 -5.08
N GLU A 213 -5.69 60.76 -3.99
CA GLU A 213 -5.36 60.31 -2.64
C GLU A 213 -5.71 58.85 -2.38
N THR A 214 -6.91 58.41 -2.81
CA THR A 214 -7.30 56.99 -2.66
C THR A 214 -6.39 56.06 -3.46
N ASN A 215 -6.02 56.45 -4.68
CA ASN A 215 -5.11 55.68 -5.52
C ASN A 215 -3.71 55.59 -4.90
N SER A 216 -3.21 56.68 -4.31
CA SER A 216 -1.93 56.70 -3.59
C SER A 216 -1.96 55.77 -2.36
N ARG A 217 -3.06 55.76 -1.58
CA ARG A 217 -3.22 54.81 -0.46
C ARG A 217 -3.20 53.36 -0.93
N GLN A 218 -3.92 53.05 -2.01
CA GLN A 218 -3.96 51.71 -2.60
C GLN A 218 -2.59 51.27 -3.12
N GLN A 219 -1.83 52.15 -3.78
CA GLN A 219 -0.47 51.86 -4.21
C GLN A 219 0.46 51.53 -3.04
N ASN A 220 0.38 52.28 -1.94
CA ASN A 220 1.16 52.00 -0.74
C ASN A 220 0.79 50.66 -0.10
N GLU A 221 -0.50 50.32 -0.07
CA GLU A 221 -0.97 49.03 0.44
C GLU A 221 -0.49 47.86 -0.42
N ILE A 222 -0.56 47.99 -1.75
CA ILE A 222 -0.02 46.99 -2.69
C ILE A 222 1.48 46.82 -2.49
N GLN A 223 2.23 47.91 -2.28
CA GLN A 223 3.66 47.84 -1.99
C GLN A 223 3.94 47.05 -0.71
N LEU A 224 3.22 47.34 0.38
CA LEU A 224 3.37 46.65 1.66
C LEU A 224 3.03 45.14 1.54
N LEU A 225 1.96 44.81 0.81
CA LEU A 225 1.56 43.43 0.57
C LEU A 225 2.60 42.66 -0.26
N ASN A 226 3.20 43.31 -1.27
CA ASN A 226 4.29 42.72 -2.04
C ASN A 226 5.53 42.48 -1.18
N GLU A 227 5.91 43.43 -0.33
CA GLU A 227 7.01 43.23 0.62
C GLU A 227 6.75 42.06 1.55
N ARG A 228 5.52 41.94 2.09
CA ARG A 228 5.12 40.79 2.92
C ARG A 228 5.17 39.48 2.15
N LEU A 229 4.67 39.45 0.92
CA LEU A 229 4.70 38.27 0.05
C LEU A 229 6.14 37.82 -0.23
N THR A 230 7.06 38.75 -0.48
CA THR A 230 8.48 38.42 -0.69
C THR A 230 9.15 37.89 0.58
N ASN A 231 8.75 38.38 1.76
CA ASN A 231 9.24 37.87 3.04
C ASN A 231 8.77 36.43 3.29
N GLU A 232 7.49 36.14 3.05
CA GLU A 232 6.94 34.80 3.18
C GLU A 232 7.56 33.83 2.18
N ALA A 233 7.76 34.25 0.92
CA ALA A 233 8.47 33.43 -0.07
C ALA A 233 9.91 33.09 0.36
N ARG A 234 10.61 34.02 1.03
CA ARG A 234 11.93 33.74 1.62
C ARG A 234 11.83 32.76 2.79
N ARG A 235 10.79 32.89 3.64
CA ARG A 235 10.57 31.99 4.77
C ARG A 235 10.27 30.55 4.32
N ILE A 236 9.45 30.39 3.29
CA ILE A 236 9.15 29.09 2.67
C ILE A 236 10.46 28.42 2.19
N LYS A 237 11.29 29.14 1.43
CA LYS A 237 12.59 28.61 0.97
C LYS A 237 13.55 28.23 2.11
N MET A 238 13.45 28.87 3.27
CA MET A 238 14.24 28.46 4.44
C MET A 238 13.70 27.17 5.05
N LEU A 239 12.38 27.06 5.20
CA LEU A 239 11.73 25.86 5.74
C LEU A 239 11.90 24.64 4.83
N GLU A 240 11.88 24.81 3.51
CA GLU A 240 12.15 23.75 2.55
C GLU A 240 13.56 23.16 2.74
N ARG A 241 14.58 24.03 2.85
CA ARG A 241 15.97 23.62 3.11
C ARG A 241 16.13 22.93 4.47
N GLU A 242 15.42 23.39 5.48
CA GLU A 242 15.39 22.74 6.80
C GLU A 242 14.72 21.37 6.72
N GLY A 243 13.64 21.24 5.95
CA GLY A 243 13.00 19.96 5.64
C GLY A 243 13.94 18.98 4.94
N ASP A 244 14.72 19.43 3.95
CA ASP A 244 15.73 18.60 3.27
C ASP A 244 16.83 18.14 4.23
N ARG A 245 17.30 19.05 5.10
CA ARG A 245 18.27 18.72 6.15
C ARG A 245 17.73 17.67 7.11
N LEU A 246 16.51 17.83 7.60
CA LEU A 246 15.88 16.89 8.53
C LEU A 246 15.63 15.52 7.88
N ARG A 247 15.20 15.47 6.62
CA ARG A 247 15.09 14.20 5.86
C ARG A 247 16.42 13.47 5.76
N SER A 248 17.51 14.21 5.53
CA SER A 248 18.85 13.65 5.47
C SER A 248 19.30 13.12 6.84
N GLU A 249 18.98 13.84 7.92
CA GLU A 249 19.27 13.41 9.30
C GLU A 249 18.49 12.16 9.69
N ILE A 250 17.20 12.08 9.34
CA ILE A 250 16.36 10.89 9.55
C ILE A 250 16.97 9.68 8.82
N SER A 251 17.32 9.84 7.54
CA SER A 251 17.92 8.75 6.75
C SER A 251 19.21 8.22 7.39
N LEU A 252 20.06 9.12 7.92
CA LEU A 252 21.28 8.75 8.62
C LEU A 252 20.98 8.02 9.94
N LEU A 253 20.01 8.50 10.72
CA LEU A 253 19.62 7.88 11.99
C LEU A 253 18.97 6.52 11.78
N GLU A 254 18.11 6.37 10.77
CA GLU A 254 17.50 5.10 10.37
C GLU A 254 18.55 4.07 9.95
N SER A 255 19.56 4.49 9.17
CA SER A 255 20.69 3.62 8.81
C SER A 255 21.46 3.14 10.05
N LYS A 256 21.72 4.03 11.02
CA LYS A 256 22.41 3.68 12.27
C LYS A 256 21.58 2.75 13.15
N LEU A 257 20.27 3.00 13.27
CA LEU A 257 19.33 2.14 14.00
C LEU A 257 19.23 0.75 13.39
N GLY A 258 19.17 0.66 12.05
CA GLY A 258 19.12 -0.62 11.33
C GLY A 258 20.38 -1.48 11.50
N HIS A 259 21.52 -0.88 11.85
CA HIS A 259 22.78 -1.59 12.11
C HIS A 259 23.03 -1.85 13.61
N GLY A 260 22.17 -1.32 14.48
CA GLY A 260 22.35 -1.43 15.93
C GLY A 260 23.54 -0.62 16.45
N ASP A 261 23.89 0.49 15.81
CA ASP A 261 25.00 1.35 16.24
C ASP A 261 24.67 2.00 17.60
N PHE A 262 25.42 1.63 18.64
CA PHE A 262 25.36 2.26 19.96
C PHE A 262 26.65 3.04 20.24
N SER A 263 26.51 4.18 20.93
CA SER A 263 27.68 4.96 21.37
C SER A 263 28.36 4.28 22.55
N SER A 264 29.58 3.80 22.36
CA SER A 264 30.39 3.16 23.42
C SER A 264 30.71 4.10 24.59
N ALA A 265 30.58 5.42 24.40
CA ALA A 265 30.77 6.42 25.44
C ALA A 265 29.57 6.52 26.41
N ASN A 266 28.35 6.27 25.93
CA ASN A 266 27.11 6.44 26.71
C ASN A 266 26.39 5.12 27.03
N THR A 267 26.70 4.05 26.31
CA THR A 267 25.99 2.77 26.43
C THR A 267 26.98 1.63 26.60
N LYS A 268 26.98 1.01 27.79
CA LYS A 268 27.69 -0.26 28.02
C LYS A 268 26.76 -1.42 27.67
N VAL A 269 27.05 -2.13 26.59
CA VAL A 269 26.35 -3.36 26.22
C VAL A 269 26.92 -4.51 27.03
N LEU A 270 26.23 -4.90 28.09
CA LEU A 270 26.58 -6.06 28.91
C LEU A 270 25.91 -7.30 28.33
N ARG A 271 26.70 -8.28 27.90
CA ARG A 271 26.22 -9.63 27.60
C ARG A 271 26.47 -10.49 28.83
N MET A 272 25.45 -11.20 29.29
CA MET A 272 25.60 -12.18 30.36
C MET A 272 26.43 -13.37 29.83
N VAL A 273 27.70 -13.46 30.24
CA VAL A 273 28.62 -14.55 29.91
C VAL A 273 28.36 -15.75 30.82
N ASN A 274 27.10 -16.20 30.88
CA ASN A 274 26.74 -17.47 31.49
C ASN A 274 26.21 -18.47 30.44
N THR A 275 26.58 -18.25 29.17
CA THR A 275 26.29 -19.13 28.03
C THR A 275 27.30 -20.26 27.88
N LEU A 276 28.11 -20.56 28.89
CA LEU A 276 28.84 -21.84 28.92
C LEU A 276 27.91 -23.03 29.17
N ALA A 277 26.64 -22.83 29.53
CA ALA A 277 25.67 -23.93 29.56
C ALA A 277 25.12 -24.24 28.16
N VAL A 278 24.66 -23.22 27.42
CA VAL A 278 24.06 -23.41 26.09
C VAL A 278 25.09 -23.82 25.04
N ASP A 279 26.29 -23.23 25.06
CA ASP A 279 27.36 -23.64 24.13
C ASP A 279 27.93 -25.03 24.48
N ASN A 280 27.83 -25.47 25.74
CA ASN A 280 28.30 -26.78 26.19
C ASN A 280 27.24 -27.88 26.00
N GLU A 281 25.96 -27.58 26.21
CA GLU A 281 24.86 -28.48 25.84
C GLU A 281 24.79 -28.67 24.33
N ALA A 282 24.91 -27.60 23.54
CA ALA A 282 24.97 -27.72 22.08
C ALA A 282 26.20 -28.50 21.63
N LYS A 283 27.38 -28.28 22.24
CA LYS A 283 28.59 -29.09 21.95
C LYS A 283 28.45 -30.55 22.36
N GLN A 284 27.92 -30.83 23.54
CA GLN A 284 27.66 -32.20 24.01
C GLN A 284 26.62 -32.90 23.14
N THR A 285 25.60 -32.18 22.68
CA THR A 285 24.60 -32.69 21.74
C THR A 285 25.25 -32.96 20.38
N ILE A 286 26.13 -32.08 19.90
CA ILE A 286 26.87 -32.29 18.66
C ILE A 286 27.84 -33.48 18.78
N GLU A 287 28.56 -33.64 19.88
CA GLU A 287 29.43 -34.81 20.14
C GLU A 287 28.63 -36.10 20.27
N ALA A 288 27.52 -36.09 21.01
CA ALA A 288 26.63 -37.24 21.12
C ALA A 288 26.04 -37.62 19.74
N LEU A 289 25.62 -36.64 18.94
CA LEU A 289 25.16 -36.85 17.58
C LEU A 289 26.29 -37.35 16.67
N GLN A 290 27.52 -36.89 16.84
CA GLN A 290 28.68 -37.38 16.08
C GLN A 290 29.02 -38.83 16.43
N ASP A 291 28.98 -39.20 17.71
CA ASP A 291 29.15 -40.58 18.17
C ASP A 291 28.02 -41.50 17.69
N GLU A 292 26.78 -41.01 17.68
CA GLU A 292 25.65 -41.72 17.08
C GLU A 292 25.77 -41.84 15.57
N LEU A 293 26.27 -40.81 14.88
CA LEU A 293 26.57 -40.84 13.44
C LEU A 293 27.68 -41.85 13.12
N GLN A 294 28.71 -41.91 13.95
CA GLN A 294 29.81 -42.85 13.80
C GLN A 294 29.33 -44.29 14.05
N LYS A 295 28.56 -44.53 15.12
CA LYS A 295 27.94 -45.83 15.40
C LYS A 295 26.94 -46.25 14.31
N THR A 296 26.16 -45.34 13.77
CA THR A 296 25.23 -45.63 12.67
C THR A 296 25.98 -45.86 11.37
N LYS A 297 27.10 -45.18 11.12
CA LYS A 297 27.97 -45.43 9.97
C LYS A 297 28.67 -46.79 10.06
N GLU A 298 29.13 -47.21 11.24
CA GLU A 298 29.67 -48.55 11.47
C GLU A 298 28.59 -49.63 11.33
N LYS A 299 27.38 -49.39 11.85
CA LYS A 299 26.22 -50.27 11.61
C LYS A 299 25.81 -50.30 10.14
N LEU A 300 25.89 -49.18 9.42
CA LEU A 300 25.58 -49.10 7.98
C LEU A 300 26.63 -49.87 7.18
N GLN A 301 27.92 -49.78 7.54
CA GLN A 301 28.97 -50.61 6.94
C GLN A 301 28.74 -52.10 7.21
N ALA A 302 28.38 -52.47 8.44
CA ALA A 302 28.00 -53.85 8.77
C ALA A 302 26.76 -54.31 7.99
N VAL A 303 25.77 -53.42 7.81
CA VAL A 303 24.57 -53.68 6.99
C VAL A 303 24.90 -53.72 5.50
N GLU A 304 25.85 -52.94 4.99
CA GLU A 304 26.33 -52.98 3.61
C GLU A 304 27.14 -54.25 3.33
N GLU A 305 27.92 -54.73 4.31
CA GLU A 305 28.59 -56.03 4.25
C GLU A 305 27.56 -57.19 4.28
N ILE A 306 26.49 -57.06 5.08
CA ILE A 306 25.35 -57.99 5.08
C ILE A 306 24.51 -57.87 3.78
N LYS A 307 24.42 -56.69 3.17
CA LYS A 307 23.72 -56.41 1.89
C LYS A 307 24.49 -56.97 0.69
N LYS A 308 25.82 -57.07 0.78
CA LYS A 308 26.64 -57.84 -0.19
C LYS A 308 26.42 -59.36 -0.08
N GLN A 309 25.87 -59.85 1.03
CA GLN A 309 25.60 -61.28 1.27
C GLN A 309 24.10 -61.64 1.28
N SER A 310 23.18 -60.67 1.34
CA SER A 310 21.73 -60.92 1.35
C SER A 310 20.98 -59.88 0.50
N SER A 311 20.43 -60.35 -0.61
CA SER A 311 19.85 -59.54 -1.70
C SER A 311 18.44 -59.00 -1.43
N ASP A 312 17.82 -59.24 -0.26
CA ASP A 312 16.35 -59.23 -0.19
C ASP A 312 15.71 -58.13 0.70
N ALA A 313 16.48 -57.41 1.52
CA ALA A 313 15.93 -56.38 2.41
C ALA A 313 16.00 -54.93 1.86
N GLY A 314 16.81 -54.66 0.83
CA GLY A 314 16.94 -53.31 0.24
C GLY A 314 15.77 -52.91 -0.66
N THR A 315 15.07 -53.90 -1.22
CA THR A 315 14.03 -53.72 -2.24
C THR A 315 12.81 -52.96 -1.71
N HIS A 316 12.48 -53.09 -0.42
CA HIS A 316 11.25 -52.54 0.15
C HIS A 316 11.35 -51.05 0.51
N VAL A 317 12.53 -50.58 0.95
CA VAL A 317 12.79 -49.16 1.24
C VAL A 317 13.03 -48.38 -0.07
N ASP A 318 13.77 -48.97 -1.00
CA ASP A 318 14.00 -48.38 -2.32
C ASP A 318 12.69 -48.28 -3.13
N SER A 319 11.79 -49.26 -2.99
CA SER A 319 10.43 -49.21 -3.59
C SER A 319 9.56 -48.09 -2.99
N TYR A 320 9.60 -47.89 -1.68
CA TYR A 320 8.83 -46.83 -1.01
C TYR A 320 9.33 -45.43 -1.40
N ILE A 321 10.64 -45.22 -1.42
CA ILE A 321 11.26 -43.95 -1.83
C ILE A 321 11.00 -43.68 -3.32
N ALA A 322 11.15 -44.70 -4.19
CA ALA A 322 10.84 -44.58 -5.61
C ALA A 322 9.35 -44.26 -5.85
N GLY A 323 8.44 -44.86 -5.07
CA GLY A 323 7.02 -44.55 -5.08
C GLY A 323 6.72 -43.09 -4.70
N LYS A 324 7.37 -42.57 -3.66
CA LYS A 324 7.19 -41.18 -3.24
C LYS A 324 7.76 -40.18 -4.24
N ILE A 325 8.92 -40.45 -4.82
CA ILE A 325 9.51 -39.63 -5.88
C ILE A 325 8.59 -39.60 -7.11
N LYS A 326 8.01 -40.75 -7.49
CA LYS A 326 7.04 -40.81 -8.59
C LYS A 326 5.80 -39.97 -8.28
N GLN A 327 5.24 -40.09 -7.07
CA GLN A 327 4.10 -39.30 -6.63
C GLN A 327 4.39 -37.79 -6.65
N LEU A 328 5.57 -37.36 -6.17
CA LEU A 328 5.97 -35.95 -6.19
C LEU A 328 6.19 -35.43 -7.61
N LYS A 329 6.78 -36.24 -8.51
CA LYS A 329 6.92 -35.87 -9.93
C LYS A 329 5.58 -35.73 -10.63
N GLU A 330 4.62 -36.62 -10.34
CA GLU A 330 3.25 -36.49 -10.84
C GLU A 330 2.57 -35.22 -10.30
N GLN A 331 2.76 -34.89 -9.03
CA GLN A 331 2.25 -33.64 -8.46
C GLN A 331 2.87 -32.40 -9.12
N ILE A 332 4.19 -32.37 -9.32
CA ILE A 332 4.88 -31.28 -10.04
C ILE A 332 4.32 -31.14 -11.45
N ALA A 333 4.18 -32.24 -12.20
CA ALA A 333 3.62 -32.21 -13.56
C ALA A 333 2.17 -31.70 -13.58
N THR A 334 1.35 -32.03 -12.57
CA THR A 334 -0.01 -31.49 -12.47
C THR A 334 -0.03 -30.00 -12.14
N LEU A 335 0.90 -29.52 -11.31
CA LEU A 335 1.03 -28.10 -10.97
C LEU A 335 1.55 -27.30 -12.16
N GLU A 336 2.58 -27.76 -12.86
CA GLU A 336 3.09 -27.15 -14.09
C GLU A 336 1.99 -27.05 -15.16
N LYS A 337 1.21 -28.12 -15.37
CA LYS A 337 0.06 -28.10 -16.28
C LYS A 337 -1.05 -27.15 -15.83
N ARG A 338 -1.20 -26.92 -14.53
CA ARG A 338 -2.16 -25.94 -13.99
C ARG A 338 -1.64 -24.51 -14.19
N GLU A 339 -0.36 -24.27 -13.96
CA GLU A 339 0.29 -22.98 -14.22
C GLU A 339 0.21 -22.60 -15.69
N GLU A 340 0.48 -23.54 -16.59
CA GLU A 340 0.40 -23.30 -18.04
C GLU A 340 -1.03 -22.95 -18.47
N ARG A 341 -2.04 -23.61 -17.87
CA ARG A 341 -3.46 -23.24 -18.05
C ARG A 341 -3.76 -21.85 -17.52
N TYR A 342 -3.17 -21.44 -16.39
CA TYR A 342 -3.36 -20.08 -15.88
C TYR A 342 -2.72 -19.02 -16.79
N LYS A 343 -1.51 -19.28 -17.32
CA LYS A 343 -0.87 -18.39 -18.29
C LYS A 343 -1.70 -18.23 -19.56
N THR A 344 -2.26 -19.32 -20.09
CA THR A 344 -3.12 -19.27 -21.28
C THR A 344 -4.42 -18.52 -21.01
N VAL A 345 -5.12 -18.79 -19.90
CA VAL A 345 -6.33 -18.05 -19.53
C VAL A 345 -6.04 -16.56 -19.32
N PHE A 346 -4.93 -16.23 -18.67
CA PHE A 346 -4.52 -14.84 -18.47
C PHE A 346 -4.23 -14.14 -19.82
N ALA A 347 -3.47 -14.77 -20.71
CA ALA A 347 -3.17 -14.24 -22.03
C ALA A 347 -4.46 -14.02 -22.86
N GLU A 348 -5.41 -14.95 -22.79
CA GLU A 348 -6.72 -14.82 -23.44
C GLU A 348 -7.50 -13.62 -22.88
N ARG A 349 -7.57 -13.48 -21.54
CA ARG A 349 -8.29 -12.37 -20.89
C ARG A 349 -7.67 -11.01 -21.19
N ILE A 350 -6.35 -10.90 -21.18
CA ILE A 350 -5.63 -9.67 -21.55
C ILE A 350 -5.84 -9.35 -23.03
N SER A 351 -5.87 -10.34 -23.91
CA SER A 351 -6.15 -10.14 -25.34
C SER A 351 -7.56 -9.57 -25.56
N VAL A 352 -8.58 -10.11 -24.87
CA VAL A 352 -9.95 -9.59 -24.91
C VAL A 352 -10.01 -8.16 -24.40
N PHE A 353 -9.34 -7.86 -23.27
CA PHE A 353 -9.28 -6.51 -22.73
C PHE A 353 -8.63 -5.51 -23.70
N ARG A 354 -7.47 -5.86 -24.28
CA ARG A 354 -6.78 -5.00 -25.26
C ARG A 354 -7.62 -4.77 -26.50
N ARG A 355 -8.36 -5.77 -26.97
CA ARG A 355 -9.29 -5.63 -28.09
C ARG A 355 -10.43 -4.67 -27.76
N ALA A 356 -11.04 -4.82 -26.58
CA ALA A 356 -12.07 -3.89 -26.11
C ALA A 356 -11.54 -2.45 -26.00
N CYS A 357 -10.33 -2.24 -25.47
CA CYS A 357 -9.71 -0.91 -25.44
C CYS A 357 -9.47 -0.34 -26.84
N CYS A 358 -9.05 -1.18 -27.79
CA CYS A 358 -8.85 -0.78 -29.18
C CYS A 358 -10.15 -0.34 -29.84
N GLU A 359 -11.25 -1.05 -29.60
CA GLU A 359 -12.58 -0.72 -30.14
C GLU A 359 -13.22 0.50 -29.46
N LEU A 360 -13.06 0.64 -28.15
CA LEU A 360 -13.68 1.72 -27.37
C LEU A 360 -12.93 3.05 -27.49
N PHE A 361 -11.59 3.00 -27.49
CA PHE A 361 -10.75 4.19 -27.39
C PHE A 361 -9.90 4.44 -28.64
N GLY A 362 -9.91 3.53 -29.62
CA GLY A 362 -9.17 3.71 -30.87
C GLY A 362 -7.67 3.46 -30.77
N TYR A 363 -7.19 2.81 -29.71
CA TYR A 363 -5.76 2.52 -29.53
C TYR A 363 -5.47 1.04 -29.27
N LYS A 364 -4.59 0.46 -30.08
CA LYS A 364 -3.97 -0.83 -29.82
C LYS A 364 -2.79 -0.64 -28.86
N ILE A 365 -2.97 -1.12 -27.64
CA ILE A 365 -1.97 -1.03 -26.57
C ILE A 365 -1.07 -2.26 -26.62
N VAL A 366 0.25 -2.06 -26.68
CA VAL A 366 1.30 -3.10 -26.59
C VAL A 366 2.13 -2.82 -25.33
N MET A 367 2.58 -3.87 -24.63
CA MET A 367 3.35 -3.76 -23.40
C MET A 367 4.67 -4.47 -23.58
N ASP A 368 5.76 -3.75 -23.32
CA ASP A 368 7.12 -4.23 -23.45
C ASP A 368 7.88 -3.97 -22.15
N ASP A 369 8.62 -4.97 -21.67
CA ASP A 369 9.51 -4.80 -20.52
C ASP A 369 10.82 -4.18 -21.01
N HIS A 370 11.19 -3.04 -20.43
CA HIS A 370 12.43 -2.36 -20.72
C HIS A 370 13.24 -2.13 -19.45
N GLN A 371 14.56 -2.14 -19.61
CA GLN A 371 15.48 -1.72 -18.56
C GLN A 371 16.01 -0.34 -18.96
N ARG A 372 15.86 0.64 -18.07
CA ARG A 372 16.55 1.92 -18.24
C ARG A 372 18.07 1.71 -18.16
N PRO A 373 18.88 2.65 -18.67
CA PRO A 373 20.33 2.61 -18.56
C PRO A 373 20.88 2.54 -17.12
N ASP A 374 20.04 2.85 -16.13
CA ASP A 374 20.31 2.78 -14.69
C ASP A 374 20.02 1.40 -14.07
N GLY A 375 19.53 0.43 -14.86
CA GLY A 375 19.21 -0.93 -14.42
C GLY A 375 17.84 -1.10 -13.77
N ILE A 376 17.00 -0.06 -13.74
CA ILE A 376 15.65 -0.15 -13.16
C ILE A 376 14.69 -0.74 -14.20
N PRO A 377 13.91 -1.80 -13.85
CA PRO A 377 12.88 -2.34 -14.73
C PRO A 377 11.71 -1.38 -14.82
N VAL A 378 11.36 -0.97 -16.04
CA VAL A 378 10.24 -0.07 -16.32
C VAL A 378 9.35 -0.72 -17.38
N THR A 379 8.04 -0.71 -17.13
CA THR A 379 7.06 -1.20 -18.11
C THR A 379 6.77 -0.10 -19.13
N ARG A 380 7.04 -0.35 -20.40
CA ARG A 380 6.72 0.57 -21.48
C ARG A 380 5.43 0.14 -22.18
N PHE A 381 4.54 1.09 -22.37
CA PHE A 381 3.30 0.94 -23.12
C PHE A 381 3.41 1.67 -24.46
N THR A 382 3.18 0.96 -25.55
CA THR A 382 3.14 1.52 -26.90
C THR A 382 1.69 1.56 -27.38
N LEU A 383 1.20 2.76 -27.67
CA LEU A 383 -0.14 3.00 -28.21
C LEU A 383 -0.05 3.21 -29.71
N HIS A 384 -0.74 2.36 -30.47
CA HIS A 384 -0.92 2.52 -31.91
C HIS A 384 -2.35 2.95 -32.18
N SER A 385 -2.53 4.11 -32.82
CA SER A 385 -3.85 4.58 -33.22
C SER A 385 -4.41 3.67 -34.32
N ILE A 386 -5.70 3.33 -34.25
CA ILE A 386 -6.38 2.63 -35.36
C ILE A 386 -6.44 3.49 -36.64
N TYR A 387 -6.29 4.80 -36.49
CA TYR A 387 -6.27 5.78 -37.57
C TYR A 387 -4.85 6.15 -38.02
N ALA A 388 -3.81 5.50 -37.47
CA ALA A 388 -2.44 5.70 -37.89
C ALA A 388 -2.29 5.45 -39.40
N MET A 389 -1.53 6.31 -40.08
CA MET A 389 -1.27 6.19 -41.51
C MET A 389 -0.07 5.28 -41.79
N ASN A 390 0.91 5.27 -40.87
CA ASN A 390 2.14 4.48 -40.94
C ASN A 390 2.42 3.78 -39.59
N ASP A 391 3.20 2.69 -39.61
CA ASP A 391 3.59 1.94 -38.41
C ASP A 391 4.50 2.73 -37.43
N ASP A 392 5.04 3.86 -37.89
CA ASP A 392 5.87 4.76 -37.09
C ASP A 392 5.06 5.75 -36.25
N GLU A 393 3.75 5.90 -36.49
CA GLU A 393 2.84 6.76 -35.74
C GLU A 393 2.38 6.08 -34.42
N LYS A 394 3.37 5.80 -33.56
CA LYS A 394 3.16 5.17 -32.25
C LYS A 394 3.52 6.11 -31.13
N LEU A 395 2.73 6.12 -30.08
CA LEU A 395 3.04 6.84 -28.84
C LEU A 395 3.63 5.88 -27.83
N GLN A 396 4.66 6.30 -27.12
CA GLN A 396 5.33 5.48 -26.10
C GLN A 396 5.19 6.13 -24.73
N PHE A 397 4.82 5.34 -23.73
CA PHE A 397 4.68 5.77 -22.35
C PHE A 397 5.44 4.83 -21.42
N GLU A 398 6.15 5.38 -20.45
CA GLU A 398 6.75 4.63 -19.35
C GLU A 398 5.85 4.68 -18.12
N TYR A 399 5.58 3.53 -17.54
CA TYR A 399 4.84 3.39 -16.30
C TYR A 399 5.76 3.00 -15.15
N GLU A 400 5.79 3.84 -14.12
CA GLU A 400 6.61 3.65 -12.94
C GLU A 400 5.78 3.98 -11.69
N SER A 401 5.54 2.99 -10.84
CA SER A 401 4.94 3.16 -9.50
C SER A 401 3.67 4.03 -9.46
N GLY A 402 2.78 3.88 -10.46
CA GLY A 402 1.53 4.64 -10.55
C GLY A 402 1.58 5.92 -11.39
N ASN A 403 2.78 6.32 -11.84
CA ASN A 403 2.97 7.48 -12.71
C ASN A 403 3.24 7.02 -14.15
N THR A 404 2.55 7.66 -15.11
CA THR A 404 2.71 7.41 -16.54
C THR A 404 3.33 8.63 -17.21
N ASN A 405 4.50 8.47 -17.81
CA ASN A 405 5.23 9.54 -18.49
C ASN A 405 5.34 9.27 -19.99
N ILE A 406 5.14 10.28 -20.83
CA ILE A 406 5.33 10.14 -22.28
C ILE A 406 6.83 10.11 -22.62
N VAL A 407 7.23 9.18 -23.48
CA VAL A 407 8.58 9.04 -24.00
C VAL A 407 8.70 9.80 -25.31
N ALA A 408 9.74 10.62 -25.45
CA ALA A 408 10.02 11.31 -26.69
C ALA A 408 10.50 10.30 -27.74
N ASN A 409 9.69 10.09 -28.78
CA ASN A 409 10.05 9.36 -29.98
C ASN A 409 9.83 10.25 -31.21
N GLU A 410 10.15 9.76 -32.40
CA GLU A 410 10.07 10.54 -33.63
C GLU A 410 8.67 11.14 -33.87
N TYR A 411 7.61 10.35 -33.64
CA TYR A 411 6.23 10.79 -33.78
C TYR A 411 5.81 11.81 -32.71
N ALA A 412 6.09 11.56 -31.43
CA ALA A 412 5.77 12.48 -30.33
C ALA A 412 6.58 13.78 -30.39
N SER A 413 7.72 13.77 -31.10
CA SER A 413 8.58 14.94 -31.30
C SER A 413 8.14 15.81 -32.48
N GLN A 414 7.18 15.37 -33.31
CA GLN A 414 6.65 16.18 -34.39
C GLN A 414 6.02 17.48 -33.83
N PRO A 415 6.16 18.64 -34.51
CA PRO A 415 5.72 19.93 -33.97
C PRO A 415 4.26 19.96 -33.53
N GLU A 416 3.37 19.32 -34.30
CA GLU A 416 1.94 19.27 -34.03
C GLU A 416 1.62 18.46 -32.77
N ILE A 417 2.25 17.28 -32.64
CA ILE A 417 2.03 16.36 -31.51
C ILE A 417 2.71 16.89 -30.25
N SER A 418 3.93 17.39 -30.37
CA SER A 418 4.70 17.98 -29.27
C SER A 418 3.95 19.16 -28.64
N ARG A 419 3.34 20.02 -29.46
CA ARG A 419 2.48 21.12 -28.97
C ARG A 419 1.29 20.59 -28.18
N GLN A 420 0.66 19.50 -28.63
CA GLN A 420 -0.45 18.88 -27.89
C GLN A 420 0.02 18.25 -26.59
N VAL A 421 1.17 17.59 -26.57
CA VAL A 421 1.80 17.05 -25.35
C VAL A 421 2.06 18.16 -24.33
N ASP A 422 2.60 19.30 -24.76
CA ASP A 422 2.84 20.45 -23.89
C ASP A 422 1.56 21.01 -23.28
N ILE A 423 0.47 21.05 -24.04
CA ILE A 423 -0.82 21.58 -23.58
C ILE A 423 -1.54 20.56 -22.69
N PHE A 424 -1.79 19.35 -23.18
CA PHE A 424 -2.65 18.39 -22.50
C PHE A 424 -1.92 17.62 -21.40
N ILE A 425 -0.66 17.24 -21.62
CA ILE A 425 0.12 16.46 -20.64
C ILE A 425 0.86 17.40 -19.69
N LYS A 426 1.65 18.37 -20.17
CA LYS A 426 2.45 19.20 -19.25
C LYS A 426 1.65 20.28 -18.52
N LYS A 427 0.73 20.98 -19.19
CA LYS A 427 -0.07 22.06 -18.55
C LYS A 427 -1.32 21.54 -17.86
N MET A 428 -2.05 20.59 -18.47
CA MET A 428 -3.32 20.09 -17.93
C MET A 428 -3.22 18.76 -17.19
N ASN A 429 -2.04 18.12 -17.19
CA ASN A 429 -1.79 16.85 -16.51
C ASN A 429 -2.81 15.75 -16.86
N SER A 430 -3.22 15.68 -18.13
CA SER A 430 -4.29 14.78 -18.59
C SER A 430 -3.91 14.06 -19.88
N ILE A 431 -3.40 12.83 -19.72
CA ILE A 431 -3.16 11.90 -20.83
C ILE A 431 -4.48 11.52 -21.54
N PRO A 432 -5.61 11.28 -20.85
CA PRO A 432 -6.88 10.99 -21.54
C PRO A 432 -7.37 12.14 -22.43
N ALA A 433 -7.18 13.39 -22.02
CA ALA A 433 -7.55 14.54 -22.85
C ALA A 433 -6.66 14.64 -24.10
N PHE A 434 -5.36 14.36 -23.95
CA PHE A 434 -4.42 14.28 -25.07
C PHE A 434 -4.82 13.20 -26.09
N THR A 435 -5.03 11.96 -25.64
CA THR A 435 -5.34 10.85 -26.53
C THR A 435 -6.71 11.00 -27.19
N ALA A 436 -7.71 11.55 -26.49
CA ALA A 436 -9.00 11.84 -27.09
C ALA A 436 -8.90 12.89 -28.21
N ASN A 437 -8.19 14.00 -27.96
CA ASN A 437 -7.98 15.04 -28.98
C ASN A 437 -7.24 14.48 -30.20
N LEU A 438 -6.17 13.73 -29.97
CA LEU A 438 -5.39 13.10 -31.04
C LEU A 438 -6.23 12.10 -31.85
N THR A 439 -7.08 11.33 -31.19
CA THR A 439 -7.99 10.39 -31.87
C THR A 439 -8.93 11.10 -32.83
N VAL A 440 -9.55 12.20 -32.38
CA VAL A 440 -10.44 13.02 -33.21
C VAL A 440 -9.70 13.62 -34.39
N GLU A 441 -8.48 14.14 -34.17
CA GLU A 441 -7.69 14.73 -35.24
C GLU A 441 -7.23 13.69 -36.27
N SER A 442 -6.72 12.53 -35.82
CA SER A 442 -6.32 11.43 -36.71
C SER A 442 -7.53 10.88 -37.49
N PHE A 443 -8.70 10.77 -36.86
CA PHE A 443 -9.93 10.39 -37.55
C PHE A 443 -10.32 11.39 -38.64
N ASN A 444 -10.29 12.69 -38.33
CA ASN A 444 -10.60 13.76 -39.29
C ASN A 444 -9.60 13.75 -40.46
N LYS A 445 -8.30 13.60 -40.18
CA LYS A 445 -7.26 13.50 -41.21
C LYS A 445 -7.48 12.31 -42.14
N ARG A 446 -7.90 11.16 -41.60
CA ARG A 446 -8.18 9.95 -42.39
C ARG A 446 -9.50 10.00 -43.15
N THR A 447 -10.49 10.73 -42.67
CA THR A 447 -11.83 10.83 -43.29
C THR A 447 -11.92 11.94 -44.33
N LEU A 448 -11.08 12.97 -44.21
CA LEU A 448 -11.01 14.12 -45.12
C LEU A 448 -9.91 13.99 -46.18
N SER A 449 -8.99 13.03 -46.02
CA SER A 449 -8.06 12.56 -47.07
C SER A 449 -8.74 11.50 -47.93
#